data_AF-A0A6N8YZN6-F1
#
_entry.id   AF-A0A6N8YZN6-F1
#
_cell.length_a   1.000
_cell.length_b   1.000
_cell.length_c   1.000
_cell.angle_alpha   90.00
_cell.angle_beta   90.00
_cell.angle_gamma   90.00
#
_symmetry.space_group_name_H-M   'P 1'
#
loop_
_entity.id
_entity.type
_entity.pdbx_description
1 polymer ?
#
loop_
_entity_poly.entity_id
_entity_poly.type
_entity_poly.pdbx_seq_one_letter_code
_entity_poly.pdbx_strand_id
1 'polypeptide(L)'
;MNLQTYRRWEVVLLSFPFAEVNRTRKRPGLVLLDTGDSDLVIARITSRAARTGYDVEIGDWEGAGLLLPSIARLDKLATLGKGLVDQRLGVLNQVDENRMLEALKSLWHLD
;
A
#
# COMPACT_ATOMS: atom_id res chain seq x y z
N MET A 1 -12.75 22.06 -3.83
CA MET A 1 -12.12 21.08 -4.75
C MET A 1 -12.65 19.72 -4.38
N ASN A 2 -13.08 18.92 -5.36
CA ASN A 2 -13.51 17.54 -5.07
C ASN A 2 -12.24 16.72 -4.79
N LEU A 3 -12.05 16.30 -3.54
CA LEU A 3 -10.92 15.45 -3.18
C LEU A 3 -11.18 14.05 -3.75
N GLN A 4 -10.20 13.48 -4.44
CA GLN A 4 -10.31 12.08 -4.86
C GLN A 4 -10.42 11.18 -3.63
N THR A 5 -11.29 10.17 -3.72
CA THR A 5 -11.45 9.13 -2.71
C THR A 5 -10.81 7.84 -3.19
N TYR A 6 -10.10 7.17 -2.29
CA TYR A 6 -9.45 5.89 -2.53
C TYR A 6 -10.09 4.83 -1.66
N ARG A 7 -10.21 3.62 -2.19
CA ARG A 7 -10.79 2.51 -1.44
C ARG A 7 -9.70 1.75 -0.72
N ARG A 8 -10.04 1.19 0.44
CA ARG A 8 -9.21 0.18 1.11
C ARG A 8 -8.82 -0.89 0.08
N TRP A 9 -7.57 -1.31 0.12
CA TRP A 9 -6.95 -2.30 -0.77
C TRP A 9 -6.67 -1.84 -2.20
N GLU A 10 -6.94 -0.59 -2.56
CA GLU A 10 -6.43 -0.05 -3.81
C GLU A 10 -4.90 0.04 -3.77
N VAL A 11 -4.29 -0.32 -4.89
CA VAL A 11 -2.86 -0.16 -5.12
C VAL A 11 -2.66 1.12 -5.92
N VAL A 12 -1.84 2.03 -5.39
CA VAL A 12 -1.54 3.32 -5.99
C VAL A 12 -0.05 3.47 -6.22
N LEU A 13 0.36 4.13 -7.31
CA LEU A 13 1.74 4.54 -7.51
C LEU A 13 1.94 5.93 -6.90
N LEU A 14 2.94 6.06 -6.04
CA LEU A 14 3.18 7.26 -5.25
C LEU A 14 4.61 7.75 -5.41
N SER A 15 4.77 9.07 -5.43
CA SER A 15 6.08 9.72 -5.33
C SER A 15 6.52 9.76 -3.86
N PHE A 16 7.14 8.67 -3.38
CA PHE A 16 7.59 8.59 -1.98
C PHE A 16 8.73 9.57 -1.70
N PRO A 17 8.58 10.47 -0.71
CA PRO A 17 9.69 11.26 -0.19
C PRO A 17 10.57 10.34 0.66
N PHE A 18 11.62 9.76 0.07
CA PHE A 18 12.62 9.05 0.84
C PHE A 18 13.48 10.05 1.62
N ALA A 19 13.96 9.64 2.79
CA ALA A 19 14.83 10.44 3.65
C ALA A 19 16.18 10.85 2.99
N GLU A 20 16.54 10.25 1.86
CA GLU A 20 17.72 10.63 1.08
C GLU A 20 17.38 11.75 0.09
N VAL A 21 17.90 12.94 0.37
CA VAL A 21 17.47 14.28 -0.07
C VAL A 21 17.42 14.54 -1.58
N ASN A 22 17.74 13.62 -2.49
CA ASN A 22 17.88 13.95 -3.92
C ASN A 22 17.26 12.98 -4.93
N ARG A 23 16.46 11.98 -4.52
CA ARG A 23 15.76 11.10 -5.49
C ARG A 23 14.37 10.69 -5.02
N THR A 24 13.35 11.35 -5.57
CA THR A 24 11.96 10.85 -5.52
C THR A 24 11.88 9.60 -6.39
N ARG A 25 11.58 8.45 -5.78
CA ARG A 25 11.31 7.21 -6.51
C ARG A 25 9.83 6.88 -6.42
N LYS A 26 9.20 6.72 -7.58
CA LYS A 26 7.83 6.21 -7.66
C LYS A 26 7.79 4.77 -7.14
N ARG A 27 6.93 4.49 -6.16
CA ARG A 27 6.71 3.14 -5.64
C ARG A 27 5.24 2.86 -5.39
N PRO A 28 4.79 1.62 -5.61
CA PRO A 28 3.44 1.24 -5.24
C PRO A 28 3.23 1.32 -3.72
N GLY A 29 2.04 1.71 -3.32
CA GLY A 29 1.54 1.67 -1.95
C GLY A 29 0.15 1.05 -1.93
N LEU A 30 -0.15 0.29 -0.88
CA LEU A 30 -1.46 -0.29 -0.63
C LEU A 30 -2.25 0.66 0.26
N VAL A 31 -3.41 1.13 -0.19
CA VAL A 31 -4.30 1.98 0.60
C VAL A 31 -4.93 1.17 1.73
N LEU A 32 -4.75 1.61 2.97
CA LEU A 32 -5.37 1.00 4.15
C LEU A 32 -6.55 1.83 4.67
N LEU A 33 -6.45 3.16 4.59
CA LEU A 33 -7.48 4.07 5.07
C LEU A 33 -7.51 5.36 4.24
N ASP A 34 -8.71 5.78 3.88
CA ASP A 34 -9.05 7.11 3.39
C ASP A 34 -10.27 7.59 4.19
N THR A 35 -10.10 8.65 4.98
CA THR A 35 -11.14 9.27 5.82
C THR A 35 -11.90 10.38 5.08
N GLY A 36 -11.57 10.64 3.80
CA GLY A 36 -12.12 11.73 2.99
C GLY A 36 -11.36 13.05 3.11
N ASP A 37 -10.29 13.11 3.92
CA ASP A 37 -9.43 14.28 4.04
C ASP A 37 -8.34 14.33 2.94
N SER A 38 -7.30 15.14 3.14
CA SER A 38 -6.21 15.32 2.17
C SER A 38 -5.20 14.17 2.14
N ASP A 39 -5.29 13.21 3.03
CA ASP A 39 -4.25 12.23 3.31
C ASP A 39 -4.74 10.79 3.13
N LEU A 40 -3.80 9.86 3.04
CA LEU A 40 -4.02 8.43 2.96
C LEU A 40 -3.11 7.72 3.95
N VAL A 41 -3.64 6.73 4.66
CA VAL A 41 -2.80 5.74 5.34
C VAL A 41 -2.53 4.59 4.38
N ILE A 42 -1.26 4.29 4.16
CA ILE A 42 -0.84 3.24 3.24
C ILE A 42 0.16 2.29 3.87
N ALA A 43 0.22 1.06 3.38
CA ALA A 43 1.36 0.16 3.55
C ALA A 43 2.28 0.24 2.33
N ARG A 44 3.58 0.17 2.55
CA ARG A 44 4.56 0.13 1.45
C ARG A 44 4.50 -1.20 0.72
N ILE A 45 4.53 -1.17 -0.61
CA ILE A 45 4.74 -2.36 -1.44
C ILE A 45 6.20 -2.41 -1.93
N THR A 46 6.78 -3.60 -1.98
CA THR A 46 8.13 -3.82 -2.52
C THR A 46 8.26 -5.19 -3.19
N SER A 47 9.07 -5.28 -4.24
CA SER A 47 9.48 -6.55 -4.86
C SER A 47 10.72 -7.18 -4.21
N ARG A 48 11.05 -6.76 -2.99
CA ARG A 48 12.20 -7.29 -2.25
C ARG A 48 11.70 -8.42 -1.36
N ALA A 49 12.57 -9.40 -1.07
CA ALA A 49 12.24 -10.50 -0.18
C ALA A 49 11.71 -10.02 1.19
N ALA A 50 10.78 -10.79 1.74
CA ALA A 50 10.22 -10.62 3.07
C ALA A 50 11.31 -10.67 4.14
N ARG A 51 11.11 -9.89 5.20
CA ARG A 51 12.04 -9.71 6.33
C ARG A 51 11.37 -9.90 7.68
N THR A 52 10.06 -9.67 7.75
CA THR A 52 9.26 -9.75 8.98
C THR A 52 8.05 -10.64 8.74
N GLY A 53 7.40 -11.10 9.82
CA GLY A 53 6.13 -11.84 9.73
C GLY A 53 4.94 -11.01 9.23
N TYR A 54 5.14 -9.71 9.01
CA TYR A 54 4.11 -8.76 8.54
C TYR A 54 4.38 -8.29 7.10
N ASP A 55 5.37 -8.90 6.45
CA ASP A 55 5.61 -8.79 5.02
C ASP A 55 4.73 -9.84 4.33
N VAL A 56 3.57 -9.41 3.81
CA VAL A 56 2.54 -10.28 3.24
C VAL A 56 2.66 -10.30 1.72
N GLU A 57 2.75 -11.49 1.14
CA GLU A 57 2.79 -11.67 -0.31
C GLU A 57 1.47 -11.23 -0.96
N ILE A 58 1.57 -10.54 -2.09
CA ILE A 58 0.45 -10.23 -2.98
C ILE A 58 0.43 -11.32 -4.05
N GLY A 59 -0.47 -12.30 -3.90
CA GLY A 59 -0.52 -13.46 -4.79
C GLY A 59 -0.92 -13.08 -6.21
N ASP A 60 -1.95 -12.25 -6.36
CA ASP A 60 -2.43 -11.75 -7.65
C ASP A 60 -1.86 -10.36 -7.95
N TRP A 61 -0.53 -10.29 -7.96
CA TRP A 61 0.18 -9.02 -8.19
C TRP A 61 -0.10 -8.43 -9.58
N GLU A 62 -0.30 -9.27 -10.60
CA GLU A 62 -0.69 -8.83 -11.95
C GLU A 62 -2.09 -8.22 -11.95
N GLY A 63 -3.08 -8.88 -11.34
CA GLY A 63 -4.43 -8.34 -11.19
C GLY A 63 -4.48 -7.05 -10.35
N ALA A 64 -3.54 -6.91 -9.41
CA ALA A 64 -3.36 -5.67 -8.63
C ALA A 64 -2.60 -4.56 -9.39
N GLY A 65 -2.20 -4.79 -10.64
CA GLY A 65 -1.52 -3.81 -11.50
C GLY A 65 -0.04 -3.60 -11.18
N LEU A 66 0.60 -4.54 -10.47
CA LEU A 66 2.03 -4.52 -10.18
C LEU A 66 2.82 -5.14 -11.33
N LEU A 67 4.06 -4.69 -11.52
CA LEU A 67 4.93 -5.17 -12.61
C LEU A 67 5.74 -6.42 -12.25
N LEU A 68 5.85 -6.74 -10.96
CA LEU A 68 6.68 -7.81 -10.42
C LEU A 68 5.98 -8.43 -9.22
N PRO A 69 6.25 -9.72 -8.91
CA PRO A 69 5.91 -10.32 -7.64
C PRO A 69 6.34 -9.42 -6.48
N SER A 70 5.42 -9.17 -5.57
CA SER A 70 5.58 -8.11 -4.56
C SER A 70 4.96 -8.52 -3.24
N ILE A 71 5.45 -7.88 -2.18
CA ILE A 71 4.93 -7.98 -0.82
C ILE A 71 4.42 -6.62 -0.34
N ALA A 72 3.35 -6.61 0.44
CA ALA A 72 2.94 -5.47 1.25
C ALA A 72 3.60 -5.55 2.63
N ARG A 73 4.22 -4.46 3.07
CA ARG A 73 4.92 -4.37 4.35
C ARG A 73 4.01 -3.70 5.39
N LEU A 74 3.22 -4.50 6.09
CA LEU A 74 2.19 -3.98 7.01
C LEU A 74 2.79 -3.33 8.26
N ASP A 75 4.05 -3.63 8.59
CA ASP A 75 4.83 -2.97 9.65
C ASP A 75 5.53 -1.68 9.18
N LYS A 76 5.29 -1.22 7.95
CA LYS A 76 5.90 -0.01 7.36
C LYS A 76 4.83 0.88 6.75
N LEU A 77 4.00 1.43 7.63
CA LEU A 77 2.93 2.33 7.26
C LEU A 77 3.41 3.77 7.12
N ALA A 78 2.71 4.55 6.30
CA ALA A 78 2.90 5.98 6.17
C ALA A 78 1.56 6.68 5.97
N THR A 79 1.46 7.91 6.49
CA THR A 79 0.40 8.85 6.14
C THR A 79 0.95 9.82 5.10
N LEU A 80 0.34 9.87 3.92
CA LEU A 80 0.81 10.66 2.79
C LEU A 80 -0.32 11.46 2.16
N GLY A 81 -0.02 12.70 1.76
CA GLY A 81 -0.96 13.54 1.04
C GLY A 81 -1.36 12.95 -0.31
N LYS A 82 -2.65 13.04 -0.66
CA LYS A 82 -3.22 12.56 -1.94
C LYS A 82 -2.56 13.18 -3.17
N GLY A 83 -1.97 14.37 -3.04
CA GLY A 83 -1.18 15.01 -4.09
C GLY A 83 0.10 14.26 -4.48
N LEU A 84 0.56 13.29 -3.68
CA LEU A 84 1.68 12.40 -4.01
C LEU A 84 1.26 11.20 -4.86
N VAL A 85 -0.04 10.98 -5.05
CA VAL A 85 -0.58 9.90 -5.88
C VAL A 85 -0.46 10.27 -7.35
N ASP A 86 0.30 9.46 -8.09
CA ASP A 86 0.53 9.62 -9.51
C ASP A 86 -0.52 8.87 -10.33
N GLN A 87 -0.85 7.63 -9.94
CA GLN A 87 -1.85 6.80 -10.62
C GLN A 87 -2.43 5.72 -9.71
N ARG A 88 -3.66 5.27 -10.01
CA ARG A 88 -4.22 4.02 -9.48
C ARG A 88 -3.76 2.87 -10.37
N LEU A 89 -3.25 1.81 -9.76
CA LEU A 89 -2.76 0.62 -10.48
C LEU A 89 -3.81 -0.47 -10.54
N GLY A 90 -4.49 -0.72 -9.42
CA GLY A 90 -5.46 -1.80 -9.31
C GLY A 90 -6.00 -1.90 -7.88
N VAL A 91 -6.54 -3.07 -7.55
CA VAL A 91 -7.04 -3.42 -6.22
C VAL A 91 -6.69 -4.87 -5.95
N LEU A 92 -6.45 -5.21 -4.69
CA LEU A 92 -6.26 -6.61 -4.31
C LEU A 92 -7.51 -7.44 -4.62
N ASN A 93 -7.33 -8.72 -4.89
CA ASN A 93 -8.44 -9.66 -4.93
C ASN A 93 -8.81 -10.13 -3.51
N GLN A 94 -9.96 -10.78 -3.38
CA GLN A 94 -10.49 -11.18 -2.06
C GLN A 94 -9.52 -12.08 -1.26
N VAL A 95 -8.73 -12.92 -1.93
CA VAL A 95 -7.78 -13.83 -1.26
C VAL A 95 -6.66 -13.02 -0.61
N ASP A 96 -6.09 -12.07 -1.35
CA ASP A 96 -5.04 -11.20 -0.83
C ASP A 96 -5.59 -10.24 0.22
N GLU A 97 -6.79 -9.67 0.04
CA GLU A 97 -7.44 -8.85 1.06
C GLU A 97 -7.58 -9.57 2.40
N ASN A 98 -8.00 -10.84 2.38
CA ASN A 98 -8.15 -11.65 3.58
C ASN A 98 -6.79 -11.89 4.27
N ARG A 99 -5.74 -12.19 3.50
CA ARG A 99 -4.37 -12.33 4.05
C ARG A 99 -3.89 -11.03 4.69
N MET A 100 -4.13 -9.88 4.05
CA MET A 100 -3.76 -8.57 4.58
C MET A 100 -4.51 -8.26 5.87
N LEU A 101 -5.82 -8.57 5.93
CA LEU A 101 -6.65 -8.35 7.10
C LEU A 101 -6.18 -9.18 8.30
N GLU A 102 -5.94 -10.48 8.12
CA GLU A 102 -5.48 -11.36 9.20
C GLU A 102 -4.10 -10.95 9.72
N ALA A 103 -3.20 -10.55 8.83
CA ALA A 103 -1.90 -10.04 9.22
C ALA A 103 -1.98 -8.69 9.96
N LEU A 104 -2.89 -7.78 9.55
CA LEU A 104 -3.13 -6.52 10.27
C LEU A 104 -3.73 -6.74 11.65
N LYS A 105 -4.72 -7.64 11.78
CA LYS A 105 -5.27 -8.03 13.08
C LYS A 105 -4.18 -8.56 14.01
N SER A 106 -3.32 -9.45 13.49
CA SER A 106 -2.19 -10.00 14.23
C SER A 106 -1.16 -8.92 14.63
N LEU A 107 -0.89 -7.96 13.74
CA LEU A 107 0.06 -6.87 13.98
C LEU A 107 -0.43 -5.89 15.06
N TRP A 108 -1.74 -5.63 15.11
CA TRP A 108 -2.34 -4.66 16.02
C TRP A 108 -3.04 -5.28 17.22
N HIS A 109 -2.94 -6.60 17.39
CA HIS A 109 -3.60 -7.35 18.46
C HIS A 109 -5.11 -7.08 18.51
N LEU A 110 -5.75 -7.10 17.33
CA LEU A 110 -7.20 -6.93 17.19
C LEU A 110 -7.88 -8.30 17.18
N ASP A 111 -8.95 -8.44 17.95
CA ASP A 111 -9.83 -9.61 18.00
C ASP A 111 -10.70 -9.76 16.73
#